data_AF-V9F6P2-F1
#
_entry.id   AF-V9F6P2-F1
#
_cell.length_a   1.000
_cell.length_b   1.000
_cell.length_c   1.000
_cell.angle_alpha   90.00
_cell.angle_beta   90.00
_cell.angle_gamma   90.00
#
_symmetry.space_group_name_H-M   'P 1'
#
loop_
_entity.id
_entity.type
_entity.pdbx_description
1 polymer ?
#
loop_
_entity_poly.entity_id
_entity_poly.type
_entity_poly.pdbx_seq_one_letter_code
_entity_poly.pdbx_strand_id
1 'polypeptide(L)'
;MMFEGFGAALPETTISRHLVDVLYTVKYTCIEPSTCNSDTSKQKRKEFAEIASAGDVVVYFDETNYNQNTKRTRVRAKNGKREVEKLPPSKGAKLQIQCALSSSFGVLYKMMKESDVYKEEYANIKVIVVFGNAPAHSRIETLVPDCDDLGILRLGLYSPMCIPIDNCFSSMKAIIKQYLALIRDEMNGPLLISKGQPISKTETRMRPLERAAHVSMVEITQRMLHRMELHVSQFVNAAVRMEGMVYGA
;
A
#
# COMPACT_ATOMS: atom_id res chain seq x y z
N MET A 1 35.33 -25.61 -7.62
CA MET A 1 36.34 -26.57 -7.13
C MET A 1 36.64 -26.22 -5.69
N MET A 2 36.07 -26.95 -4.71
CA MET A 2 36.38 -26.70 -3.29
C MET A 2 36.05 -27.92 -2.41
N PHE A 3 36.34 -29.17 -2.81
CA PHE A 3 36.01 -30.35 -1.97
C PHE A 3 36.92 -31.59 -2.21
N GLU A 4 38.22 -31.42 -2.39
CA GLU A 4 39.15 -32.57 -2.54
C GLU A 4 39.93 -32.92 -1.25
N GLY A 5 39.59 -32.33 -0.09
CA GLY A 5 40.38 -32.50 1.14
C GLY A 5 39.70 -33.13 2.36
N PHE A 6 38.37 -33.30 2.36
CA PHE A 6 37.63 -33.85 3.49
C PHE A 6 36.81 -35.03 3.00
N GLY A 7 37.22 -36.26 3.32
CA GLY A 7 36.58 -37.52 2.90
C GLY A 7 35.16 -37.76 3.43
N ALA A 8 34.31 -36.74 3.45
CA ALA A 8 32.91 -36.81 3.83
C ALA A 8 32.05 -36.96 2.56
N ALA A 9 31.34 -38.08 2.44
CA ALA A 9 30.33 -38.25 1.39
C ALA A 9 29.15 -37.32 1.67
N LEU A 10 28.96 -36.30 0.82
CA LEU A 10 27.81 -35.42 0.93
C LEU A 10 26.54 -36.16 0.52
N PRO A 11 25.47 -36.14 1.35
CA PRO A 11 24.19 -36.72 0.97
C PRO A 11 23.64 -36.07 -0.29
N GLU A 12 23.03 -36.85 -1.17
CA GLU A 12 22.39 -36.36 -2.41
C GLU A 12 21.37 -35.24 -2.13
N THR A 13 20.73 -35.26 -0.96
CA THR A 13 19.78 -34.21 -0.53
C THR A 13 20.44 -32.86 -0.29
N THR A 14 21.71 -32.83 0.09
CA THR A 14 22.51 -31.60 0.27
C THR A 14 22.95 -31.04 -1.07
N ILE A 15 23.41 -31.92 -1.97
CA ILE A 15 23.76 -31.58 -3.36
C ILE A 15 22.52 -31.04 -4.09
N SER A 16 21.39 -31.73 -3.97
CA SER A 16 20.11 -31.32 -4.57
C SER A 16 19.63 -29.96 -4.03
N ARG A 17 19.68 -29.71 -2.72
CA ARG A 17 19.32 -28.39 -2.15
C ARG A 17 20.22 -27.27 -2.67
N HIS A 18 21.53 -27.51 -2.71
CA HIS A 18 22.48 -26.53 -3.25
C HIS A 18 22.21 -26.24 -4.73
N LEU A 19 21.97 -27.28 -5.54
CA LEU A 19 21.62 -27.12 -6.95
C LEU A 19 20.27 -26.43 -7.13
N VAL A 20 19.27 -26.70 -6.29
CA VAL A 20 17.97 -26.02 -6.32
C VAL A 20 18.12 -24.53 -6.03
N ASP A 21 18.94 -24.14 -5.06
CA ASP A 21 19.17 -22.72 -4.75
C ASP A 21 19.98 -22.00 -5.84
N VAL A 22 20.83 -22.72 -6.57
CA VAL A 22 21.54 -22.19 -7.76
C VAL A 22 20.61 -22.07 -8.98
N LEU A 23 19.73 -23.04 -9.18
CA LEU A 23 18.86 -23.15 -10.36
C LEU A 23 17.53 -22.41 -10.21
N TYR A 24 17.06 -22.16 -8.99
CA TYR A 24 15.78 -21.53 -8.69
C TYR A 24 15.96 -20.40 -7.69
N THR A 25 15.47 -19.22 -8.02
CA THR A 25 15.44 -18.07 -7.12
C THR A 25 14.00 -17.69 -6.79
N VAL A 26 13.76 -17.34 -5.53
CA VAL A 26 12.46 -16.80 -5.08
C VAL A 26 12.37 -15.34 -5.53
N LYS A 27 11.40 -15.02 -6.40
CA LYS A 27 11.21 -13.66 -6.94
C LYS A 27 9.81 -13.15 -6.62
N TYR A 28 9.66 -11.83 -6.53
CA TYR A 28 8.35 -11.18 -6.48
C TYR A 28 7.83 -10.97 -7.91
N THR A 29 6.52 -11.16 -8.11
CA THR A 29 5.86 -10.83 -9.38
C THR A 29 5.60 -9.33 -9.46
N CYS A 30 6.17 -8.65 -10.46
CA CYS A 30 5.92 -7.24 -10.76
C CYS A 30 5.06 -7.13 -12.03
N ILE A 31 3.94 -6.41 -11.93
CA ILE A 31 3.06 -6.09 -13.05
C ILE A 31 3.34 -4.64 -13.41
N GLU A 32 3.88 -4.41 -14.60
CA GLU A 32 4.10 -3.06 -15.12
C GLU A 32 3.08 -2.78 -16.23
N PRO A 33 2.17 -1.81 -16.02
CA PRO A 33 1.25 -1.37 -17.05
C PRO A 33 2.01 -0.72 -18.21
N SER A 34 1.72 -1.11 -19.45
CA SER A 34 2.40 -0.57 -20.65
C SER A 34 2.27 0.95 -20.80
N THR A 35 1.24 1.55 -20.18
CA THR A 35 0.95 2.99 -20.23
C THR A 35 1.54 3.78 -19.05
N CYS A 36 2.27 3.13 -18.14
CA CYS A 36 2.85 3.75 -16.94
C CYS A 36 3.74 4.96 -17.26
N ASN A 37 4.55 4.84 -18.32
CA ASN A 37 5.52 5.86 -18.73
C ASN A 37 5.07 6.67 -19.96
N SER A 38 3.77 6.76 -20.20
CA SER A 38 3.21 7.70 -21.19
C SER A 38 3.54 9.16 -20.81
N ASP A 39 3.67 10.01 -21.82
CA ASP A 39 4.06 11.43 -21.63
C ASP A 39 3.05 12.17 -20.74
N THR A 40 1.77 11.84 -20.84
CA THR A 40 0.71 12.40 -19.98
C THR A 40 0.89 12.00 -18.51
N SER A 41 1.23 10.74 -18.23
CA SER A 41 1.53 10.28 -16.86
C SER A 41 2.82 10.89 -16.32
N LYS A 42 3.83 11.11 -17.16
CA LYS A 42 5.08 11.79 -16.75
C LYS A 42 4.81 13.25 -16.41
N GLN A 43 4.05 13.97 -17.24
CA GLN A 43 3.74 15.38 -17.01
C GLN A 43 2.96 15.58 -15.71
N LYS A 44 1.94 14.77 -15.45
CA LYS A 44 1.19 14.82 -14.18
C LYS A 44 2.04 14.47 -12.96
N ARG A 45 3.00 13.54 -13.11
CA ARG A 45 3.98 13.24 -12.04
C ARG A 45 4.89 14.42 -11.75
N LYS A 46 5.35 15.14 -12.79
CA LYS A 46 6.17 16.34 -12.65
C LYS A 46 5.43 17.46 -11.94
N GLU A 47 4.19 17.74 -12.35
CA GLU A 47 3.33 18.74 -11.70
C GLU A 47 3.15 18.42 -10.21
N PHE A 48 2.88 17.16 -9.86
CA PHE A 48 2.84 16.73 -8.47
C PHE A 48 4.17 16.94 -7.74
N ALA A 49 5.28 16.62 -8.39
CA ALA A 49 6.59 16.71 -7.77
C ALA A 49 7.02 18.15 -7.50
N GLU A 50 6.71 19.08 -8.41
CA GLU A 50 6.96 20.52 -8.24
C GLU A 50 6.17 21.06 -7.06
N ILE A 51 4.89 20.69 -6.94
CA ILE A 51 4.03 21.06 -5.81
C ILE A 51 4.55 20.47 -4.50
N ALA A 52 4.91 19.18 -4.49
CA ALA A 52 5.45 18.53 -3.30
C ALA A 52 6.78 19.17 -2.84
N SER A 53 7.54 19.78 -3.76
CA SER A 53 8.78 20.49 -3.46
C SER A 53 8.59 21.96 -3.07
N ALA A 54 7.39 22.54 -3.26
CA ALA A 54 7.11 23.95 -3.03
C ALA A 54 6.95 24.30 -1.52
N GLY A 55 6.90 23.31 -0.64
CA GLY A 55 6.77 23.50 0.81
C GLY A 55 5.33 23.68 1.31
N ASP A 56 4.34 23.52 0.44
CA ASP A 56 2.92 23.49 0.81
C ASP A 56 2.59 22.24 1.66
N VAL A 57 1.53 22.33 2.48
CA VAL A 57 1.12 21.16 3.27
C VAL A 57 0.35 20.18 2.41
N VAL A 58 0.94 19.01 2.19
CA VAL A 58 0.35 17.95 1.40
C VAL A 58 -0.43 16.97 2.28
N VAL A 59 -1.66 16.66 1.88
CA VAL A 59 -2.51 15.64 2.46
C VAL A 59 -2.76 14.56 1.40
N TYR A 60 -2.32 13.33 1.68
CA TYR A 60 -2.52 12.19 0.81
C TYR A 60 -3.84 11.50 1.17
N PHE A 61 -4.78 11.45 0.24
CA PHE A 61 -6.04 10.73 0.40
C PHE A 61 -6.11 9.54 -0.56
N ASP A 62 -6.35 8.36 -0.03
CA ASP A 62 -6.56 7.18 -0.86
C ASP A 62 -7.35 6.08 -0.12
N GLU A 63 -7.82 5.10 -0.87
CA GLU A 63 -8.49 3.92 -0.34
C GLU A 63 -7.73 2.63 -0.58
N THR A 64 -7.85 1.73 0.39
CA THR A 64 -7.27 0.41 0.29
C THR A 64 -8.26 -0.68 0.62
N ASN A 65 -8.30 -1.70 -0.23
CA ASN A 65 -9.17 -2.85 -0.08
C ASN A 65 -8.37 -4.05 0.42
N TYR A 66 -8.99 -4.83 1.29
CA TYR A 66 -8.47 -6.13 1.70
C TYR A 66 -9.59 -7.11 2.05
N ASN A 67 -9.27 -8.39 2.06
CA ASN A 67 -10.19 -9.46 2.38
C ASN A 67 -9.46 -10.57 3.16
N GLN A 68 -10.22 -11.59 3.55
CA GLN A 68 -9.68 -12.76 4.25
C GLN A 68 -8.77 -13.64 3.38
N ASN A 69 -8.75 -13.41 2.06
CA ASN A 69 -7.98 -14.24 1.15
C ASN A 69 -6.49 -13.91 1.31
N THR A 70 -5.76 -14.84 1.93
CA THR A 70 -4.31 -14.76 2.08
C THR A 70 -3.67 -15.70 1.07
N LYS A 71 -2.78 -15.16 0.22
CA LYS A 71 -1.98 -15.94 -0.72
C LYS A 71 -0.50 -15.83 -0.37
N ARG A 72 0.27 -16.87 -0.68
CA ARG A 72 1.72 -16.84 -0.55
C ARG A 72 2.29 -15.94 -1.67
N THR A 73 3.05 -14.91 -1.29
CA THR A 73 3.63 -13.94 -2.25
C THR A 73 4.91 -14.44 -2.92
N ARG A 74 5.48 -15.55 -2.44
CA ARG A 74 6.76 -16.09 -2.85
C ARG A 74 6.56 -17.41 -3.59
N VAL A 75 7.07 -17.46 -4.82
CA VAL A 75 7.05 -18.66 -5.68
C VAL A 75 8.48 -18.97 -6.11
N ARG A 76 8.81 -20.26 -6.24
CA ARG A 76 10.10 -20.70 -6.79
C ARG A 76 9.98 -20.74 -8.32
N ALA A 77 10.85 -20.02 -9.02
CA ALA A 77 10.91 -20.02 -10.47
C ALA A 77 12.32 -20.38 -10.94
N LYS A 78 12.44 -21.06 -12.09
CA LYS A 78 13.75 -21.34 -12.71
C LYS A 78 14.47 -20.01 -12.97
N ASN A 79 15.78 -19.99 -12.76
CA ASN A 79 16.57 -18.81 -13.03
C ASN A 79 16.40 -18.38 -14.50
N GLY A 80 16.13 -17.09 -14.73
CA GLY A 80 15.79 -16.55 -16.06
C GLY A 80 14.31 -16.66 -16.50
N LYS A 81 13.43 -17.36 -15.77
CA LYS A 81 11.98 -17.43 -16.07
C LYS A 81 11.14 -16.79 -14.97
N ARG A 82 10.04 -16.12 -15.35
CA ARG A 82 9.02 -15.62 -14.42
C ARG A 82 7.88 -16.63 -14.34
N GLU A 83 7.57 -17.10 -13.13
CA GLU A 83 6.41 -17.95 -12.88
C GLU A 83 5.19 -17.08 -12.55
N VAL A 84 4.08 -17.28 -13.26
CA VAL A 84 2.83 -16.53 -13.07
C VAL A 84 1.73 -17.51 -12.67
N GLU A 85 1.33 -17.46 -11.41
CA GLU A 85 0.20 -18.24 -10.90
C GLU A 85 -1.12 -17.63 -11.37
N LYS A 86 -1.87 -18.36 -12.21
CA LYS A 86 -3.20 -17.95 -12.67
C LYS A 86 -4.26 -18.53 -11.74
N LEU A 87 -4.88 -17.67 -10.93
CA LEU A 87 -5.96 -18.05 -10.01
C LEU A 87 -7.30 -17.44 -10.47
N PRO A 88 -8.43 -18.10 -10.18
CA PRO A 88 -9.74 -17.50 -10.39
C PRO A 88 -9.88 -16.20 -9.56
N PRO A 89 -10.62 -15.21 -10.04
CA PRO A 89 -10.89 -13.99 -9.28
C PRO A 89 -11.49 -14.34 -7.92
N SER A 90 -10.87 -13.89 -6.83
CA SER A 90 -11.38 -14.18 -5.49
C SER A 90 -12.75 -13.52 -5.31
N LYS A 91 -13.81 -14.34 -5.18
CA LYS A 91 -15.16 -13.89 -4.82
C LYS A 91 -15.29 -13.89 -3.30
N GLY A 92 -15.47 -12.71 -2.71
CA GLY A 92 -15.66 -12.54 -1.28
C GLY A 92 -15.84 -11.07 -0.93
N ALA A 93 -16.57 -10.81 0.17
CA ALA A 93 -16.70 -9.47 0.71
C ALA A 93 -15.31 -8.90 1.02
N LYS A 94 -15.14 -7.61 0.75
CA LYS A 94 -13.90 -6.87 0.95
C LYS A 94 -14.20 -5.74 1.92
N LEU A 95 -13.29 -5.52 2.86
CA LEU A 95 -13.31 -4.30 3.68
C LEU A 95 -12.48 -3.25 2.95
N GLN A 96 -13.08 -2.07 2.77
CA GLN A 96 -12.42 -0.87 2.26
C GLN A 96 -12.06 0.02 3.44
N ILE A 97 -10.81 0.47 3.48
CA ILE A 97 -10.34 1.49 4.42
C ILE A 97 -10.06 2.74 3.60
N GLN A 98 -10.54 3.89 4.05
CA GLN A 98 -10.23 5.19 3.49
C GLN A 98 -9.34 5.94 4.48
N CYS A 99 -8.26 6.56 4.02
CA CYS A 99 -7.36 7.30 4.89
C CYS A 99 -6.92 8.62 4.26
N ALA A 100 -6.75 9.62 5.11
CA ALA A 100 -6.09 10.89 4.81
C ALA A 100 -4.86 11.02 5.72
N LEU A 101 -3.68 11.21 5.14
CA LEU A 101 -2.41 11.28 5.86
C LEU A 101 -1.64 12.54 5.50
N SER A 102 -1.05 13.22 6.47
CA SER A 102 -0.10 14.31 6.24
C SER A 102 1.09 14.17 7.19
N SER A 103 2.28 14.60 6.77
CA SER A 103 3.45 14.59 7.65
C SER A 103 3.42 15.72 8.68
N SER A 104 2.80 16.84 8.32
CA SER A 104 2.56 17.96 9.22
C SER A 104 1.49 17.63 10.28
N PHE A 105 0.51 16.80 9.88
CA PHE A 105 -0.63 16.43 10.70
C PHE A 105 -0.80 14.91 10.66
N GLY A 106 -0.61 14.20 11.77
CA GLY A 106 -0.83 12.74 11.84
C GLY A 106 -2.27 12.32 11.41
N VAL A 107 -2.65 11.05 11.63
CA VAL A 107 -3.90 10.41 11.14
C VAL A 107 -5.22 11.12 11.54
N LEU A 108 -5.19 12.22 12.29
CA LEU A 108 -6.31 12.81 13.01
C LEU A 108 -6.78 14.16 12.45
N TYR A 109 -7.10 14.22 11.15
CA TYR A 109 -7.71 15.42 10.53
C TYR A 109 -9.02 15.84 11.26
N LYS A 110 -9.80 14.89 11.79
CA LYS A 110 -11.06 15.18 12.49
C LYS A 110 -10.87 15.87 13.85
N MET A 111 -9.86 15.50 14.64
CA MET A 111 -9.60 16.16 15.92
C MET A 111 -8.80 17.46 15.76
N MET A 112 -7.96 17.57 14.72
CA MET A 112 -7.14 18.77 14.50
C MET A 112 -7.97 19.97 14.06
N LYS A 113 -9.02 19.78 13.25
CA LYS A 113 -9.90 20.89 12.82
C LYS A 113 -10.69 21.53 13.97
N GLU A 114 -10.87 20.80 15.07
CA GLU A 114 -11.56 21.26 16.29
C GLU A 114 -10.61 21.89 17.32
N SER A 115 -9.29 21.81 17.10
CA SER A 115 -8.30 22.40 18.01
C SER A 115 -8.04 23.87 17.67
N ASP A 116 -8.01 24.73 18.70
CA ASP A 116 -7.69 26.16 18.54
C ASP A 116 -6.27 26.38 17.95
N VAL A 117 -5.33 25.45 18.20
CA VAL A 117 -3.97 25.46 17.65
C VAL A 117 -3.96 25.42 16.12
N TYR A 118 -4.90 24.70 15.50
CA TYR A 118 -5.00 24.61 14.03
C TYR A 118 -5.42 25.95 13.41
N LYS A 119 -6.34 26.66 14.07
CA LYS A 119 -6.84 27.96 13.60
C LYS A 119 -5.79 29.06 13.73
N GLU A 120 -4.90 28.96 14.70
CA GLU A 120 -3.87 29.98 14.92
C GLU A 120 -2.59 29.75 14.09
N GLU A 121 -2.13 28.50 13.94
CA GLU A 121 -0.85 28.21 13.27
C GLU A 121 -0.96 27.97 11.75
N TYR A 122 -2.13 27.56 11.24
CA TYR A 122 -2.28 27.09 9.85
C TYR A 122 -3.32 27.84 9.02
N ALA A 123 -3.92 28.93 9.54
CA ALA A 123 -4.96 29.70 8.83
C ALA A 123 -4.51 30.31 7.48
N ASN A 124 -3.19 30.47 7.25
CA ASN A 124 -2.64 31.03 6.02
C ASN A 124 -1.83 30.01 5.20
N ILE A 125 -1.86 28.72 5.57
CA ILE A 125 -1.09 27.70 4.88
C ILE A 125 -1.98 27.00 3.86
N LYS A 126 -1.58 27.05 2.60
CA LYS A 126 -2.25 26.34 1.52
C LYS A 126 -2.14 24.84 1.74
N VAL A 127 -3.28 24.17 1.83
CA VAL A 127 -3.38 22.72 1.94
C VAL A 127 -3.64 22.13 0.57
N ILE A 128 -2.87 21.12 0.18
CA ILE A 128 -3.03 20.43 -1.09
C ILE A 128 -3.40 18.98 -0.84
N VAL A 129 -4.59 18.59 -1.28
CA VAL A 129 -5.08 17.22 -1.15
C VAL A 129 -4.80 16.46 -2.45
N VAL A 130 -4.05 15.38 -2.32
CA VAL A 130 -3.62 14.55 -3.44
C VAL A 130 -4.51 13.31 -3.52
N PHE A 131 -5.15 13.13 -4.67
CA PHE A 131 -6.03 12.00 -4.96
C PHE A 131 -5.47 11.12 -6.07
N GLY A 132 -5.70 9.81 -5.96
CA GLY A 132 -5.56 8.88 -7.08
C GLY A 132 -6.68 9.05 -8.12
N ASN A 133 -6.51 8.41 -9.28
CA ASN A 133 -7.49 8.43 -10.39
C ASN A 133 -8.58 7.34 -10.28
N ALA A 134 -8.96 6.94 -9.06
CA ALA A 134 -10.02 5.97 -8.87
C ALA A 134 -11.36 6.51 -9.41
N PRO A 135 -12.24 5.68 -10.00
CA PRO A 135 -13.57 6.12 -10.46
C PRO A 135 -14.39 6.80 -9.36
N ALA A 136 -14.22 6.38 -8.11
CA ALA A 136 -14.85 7.00 -6.94
C ALA A 136 -14.49 8.49 -6.77
N HIS A 137 -13.30 8.90 -7.22
CA HIS A 137 -12.84 10.28 -7.13
C HIS A 137 -13.26 11.15 -8.30
N SER A 138 -13.94 10.61 -9.32
CA SER A 138 -14.21 11.31 -10.60
C SER A 138 -15.02 12.60 -10.48
N ARG A 139 -15.70 12.84 -9.35
CA ARG A 139 -16.57 14.00 -9.12
C ARG A 139 -16.04 14.94 -8.04
N ILE A 140 -14.81 14.75 -7.56
CA ILE A 140 -14.35 15.45 -6.36
C ILE A 140 -14.27 16.96 -6.55
N GLU A 141 -13.85 17.42 -7.72
CA GLU A 141 -13.78 18.84 -8.09
C GLU A 141 -15.17 19.48 -8.21
N THR A 142 -16.23 18.69 -8.39
CA THR A 142 -17.61 19.19 -8.42
C THR A 142 -18.24 19.23 -7.03
N LEU A 143 -17.78 18.36 -6.12
CA LEU A 143 -18.36 18.18 -4.79
C LEU A 143 -17.65 19.02 -3.73
N VAL A 144 -16.37 19.33 -3.92
CA VAL A 144 -15.60 20.20 -3.04
C VAL A 144 -15.75 21.64 -3.56
N PRO A 145 -16.29 22.57 -2.75
CA PRO A 145 -16.38 23.96 -3.16
C PRO A 145 -14.99 24.58 -3.33
N ASP A 146 -14.86 25.50 -4.28
CA ASP A 146 -13.63 26.28 -4.46
C ASP A 146 -13.30 27.05 -3.17
N CYS A 147 -12.08 26.87 -2.69
CA CYS A 147 -11.59 27.49 -1.47
C CYS A 147 -10.14 27.92 -1.71
N ASP A 148 -9.81 29.19 -1.42
CA ASP A 148 -8.51 29.78 -1.77
C ASP A 148 -7.32 29.11 -1.05
N ASP A 149 -7.57 28.49 0.09
CA ASP A 149 -6.61 27.78 0.93
C ASP A 149 -6.53 26.27 0.64
N LEU A 150 -7.34 25.74 -0.30
CA LEU A 150 -7.41 24.31 -0.61
C LEU A 150 -7.16 24.01 -2.09
N GLY A 151 -6.02 23.39 -2.38
CA GLY A 151 -5.72 22.81 -3.70
C GLY A 151 -6.13 21.35 -3.79
N ILE A 152 -6.76 20.95 -4.89
CA ILE A 152 -6.99 19.54 -5.24
C ILE A 152 -6.03 19.16 -6.35
N LEU A 153 -5.29 18.07 -6.16
CA LEU A 153 -4.34 17.57 -7.14
C LEU A 153 -4.62 16.11 -7.48
N ARG A 154 -4.67 15.79 -8.78
CA ARG A 154 -4.78 14.42 -9.27
C ARG A 154 -3.42 13.87 -9.64
N LEU A 155 -3.04 12.76 -9.01
CA LEU A 155 -1.82 12.07 -9.34
C LEU A 155 -1.89 11.45 -10.75
N GLY A 156 -0.74 11.36 -11.44
CA GLY A 156 -0.65 10.62 -12.70
C GLY A 156 -1.11 9.16 -12.55
N LEU A 157 -1.69 8.59 -13.62
CA LEU A 157 -2.03 7.16 -13.64
C LEU A 157 -0.79 6.33 -13.32
N TYR A 158 -0.99 5.22 -12.60
CA TYR A 158 0.07 4.26 -12.28
C TYR A 158 1.27 4.87 -11.54
N SER A 159 1.05 5.83 -10.64
CA SER A 159 2.13 6.48 -9.88
C SER A 159 2.12 6.23 -8.34
N PRO A 160 1.75 5.04 -7.82
CA PRO A 160 1.68 4.80 -6.38
C PRO A 160 3.03 4.94 -5.66
N MET A 161 4.14 4.73 -6.36
CA MET A 161 5.50 4.92 -5.84
C MET A 161 5.83 6.38 -5.48
N CYS A 162 5.08 7.34 -6.01
CA CYS A 162 5.30 8.77 -5.74
C CYS A 162 4.65 9.23 -4.43
N ILE A 163 3.76 8.44 -3.83
CA ILE A 163 3.01 8.83 -2.63
C ILE A 163 3.32 7.89 -1.46
N PRO A 164 3.49 8.43 -0.24
CA PRO A 164 3.85 7.62 0.91
C PRO A 164 2.71 6.76 1.44
N ILE A 165 1.44 7.14 1.19
CA ILE A 165 0.24 6.45 1.68
C ILE A 165 0.15 4.99 1.20
N ASP A 166 0.61 4.70 -0.02
CA ASP A 166 0.64 3.33 -0.56
C ASP A 166 1.60 2.42 0.22
N ASN A 167 2.75 2.96 0.64
CA ASN A 167 3.71 2.25 1.48
C ASN A 167 3.17 2.07 2.91
N CYS A 168 2.44 3.07 3.43
CA CYS A 168 1.72 2.96 4.69
C CYS A 168 0.67 1.84 4.66
N PHE A 169 -0.15 1.80 3.60
CA PHE A 169 -1.12 0.73 3.38
C PHE A 169 -0.47 -0.65 3.25
N SER A 170 0.67 -0.74 2.57
CA SER A 170 1.40 -2.00 2.43
C SER A 170 1.87 -2.54 3.78
N SER A 171 2.37 -1.66 4.64
CA SER A 171 2.82 -2.01 6.00
C SER A 171 1.64 -2.39 6.90
N MET A 172 0.56 -1.58 6.91
CA MET A 172 -0.67 -1.89 7.64
C MET A 172 -1.26 -3.24 7.21
N LYS A 173 -1.32 -3.51 5.90
CA LYS A 173 -1.78 -4.80 5.37
C LYS A 173 -0.91 -5.97 5.79
N ALA A 174 0.40 -5.78 5.98
CA ALA A 174 1.27 -6.84 6.48
C ALA A 174 0.89 -7.23 7.92
N ILE A 175 0.61 -6.24 8.76
CA ILE A 175 0.18 -6.43 10.16
C ILE A 175 -1.21 -7.07 10.21
N ILE A 176 -2.16 -6.59 9.41
CA ILE A 176 -3.48 -7.20 9.26
C ILE A 176 -3.34 -8.69 8.90
N LYS A 177 -2.48 -9.04 7.93
CA LYS A 177 -2.25 -10.44 7.54
C LYS A 177 -1.65 -11.28 8.65
N GLN A 178 -0.74 -10.72 9.45
CA GLN A 178 -0.18 -11.40 10.62
C GLN A 178 -1.27 -11.64 11.67
N TYR A 179 -2.07 -10.64 11.99
CA TYR A 179 -3.19 -10.75 12.91
C TYR A 179 -4.18 -11.82 12.45
N LEU A 180 -4.63 -11.77 11.19
CA LEU A 180 -5.54 -12.75 10.60
C LEU A 180 -4.95 -14.18 10.61
N ALA A 181 -3.62 -14.32 10.51
CA ALA A 181 -2.97 -15.61 10.62
C ALA A 181 -3.04 -16.19 12.04
N LEU A 182 -3.03 -15.34 13.08
CA LEU A 182 -3.16 -15.76 14.48
C LEU A 182 -4.58 -16.19 14.84
N ILE A 183 -5.59 -15.52 14.28
CA ILE A 183 -7.02 -15.83 14.52
C ILE A 183 -7.60 -16.81 13.49
N ARG A 184 -6.75 -17.59 12.80
CA ARG A 184 -7.16 -18.49 11.72
C ARG A 184 -8.21 -19.50 12.16
N ASP A 185 -8.11 -20.00 13.39
CA ASP A 185 -9.05 -20.99 13.92
C ASP A 185 -10.43 -20.36 14.17
N GLU A 186 -10.49 -19.11 14.63
CA GLU A 186 -11.75 -18.35 14.73
C GLU A 186 -12.38 -18.15 13.35
N MET A 187 -11.57 -17.83 12.33
CA MET A 187 -12.05 -17.62 10.96
C MET A 187 -12.60 -18.89 10.30
N ASN A 188 -12.06 -20.06 10.67
CA ASN A 188 -12.49 -21.36 10.17
C ASN A 188 -13.55 -22.03 11.06
N GLY A 189 -13.88 -21.42 12.19
CA GLY A 189 -14.86 -21.90 13.15
C GLY A 189 -16.30 -21.83 12.65
N PRO A 190 -17.25 -22.38 13.42
CA PRO A 190 -18.67 -22.30 13.10
C PRO A 190 -19.18 -20.84 13.07
N LEU A 191 -20.32 -20.63 12.40
CA LEU A 191 -20.98 -19.31 12.36
C LEU A 191 -21.16 -18.77 13.77
N LEU A 192 -20.72 -17.53 13.99
CA LEU A 192 -20.85 -16.92 15.31
C LEU A 192 -22.34 -16.73 15.64
N ILE A 193 -22.64 -16.78 16.92
CA ILE A 193 -23.97 -16.45 17.44
C ILE A 193 -23.87 -15.06 18.05
N SER A 194 -24.73 -14.14 17.61
CA SER A 194 -24.83 -12.79 18.16
C SER A 194 -26.24 -12.60 18.68
N LYS A 195 -26.40 -12.23 19.96
CA LYS A 195 -27.72 -12.06 20.60
C LYS A 195 -28.65 -13.29 20.46
N GLY A 196 -28.08 -14.50 20.58
CA GLY A 196 -28.86 -15.75 20.50
C GLY A 196 -29.25 -16.21 19.10
N GLN A 197 -28.90 -15.47 18.04
CA GLN A 197 -29.15 -15.88 16.65
C GLN A 197 -27.84 -16.08 15.86
N PRO A 198 -27.80 -17.03 14.90
CA PRO A 198 -26.68 -17.18 13.98
C PRO A 198 -26.54 -15.90 13.13
N ILE A 199 -25.34 -15.32 13.09
CA ILE A 199 -25.07 -14.20 12.19
C ILE A 199 -24.81 -14.69 10.77
N SER A 200 -25.00 -13.80 9.79
CA SER A 200 -24.79 -14.13 8.38
C SER A 200 -23.32 -14.54 8.11
N LYS A 201 -23.10 -15.32 7.05
CA LYS A 201 -21.75 -15.67 6.58
C LYS A 201 -20.92 -14.43 6.27
N THR A 202 -21.54 -13.36 5.77
CA THR A 202 -20.85 -12.09 5.47
C THR A 202 -20.39 -11.41 6.75
N GLU A 203 -21.30 -11.24 7.71
CA GLU A 203 -21.01 -10.60 9.00
C GLU A 203 -19.92 -11.36 9.77
N THR A 204 -20.00 -12.69 9.79
CA THR A 204 -19.00 -13.56 10.43
C THR A 204 -17.61 -13.34 9.83
N ARG A 205 -17.54 -13.07 8.53
CA ARG A 205 -16.27 -12.83 7.83
C ARG A 205 -15.79 -11.38 7.94
N MET A 206 -16.68 -10.42 8.12
CA MET A 206 -16.33 -9.00 8.24
C MET A 206 -15.76 -8.66 9.62
N ARG A 207 -16.33 -9.19 10.70
CA ARG A 207 -15.87 -8.87 12.08
C ARG A 207 -14.36 -9.09 12.31
N PRO A 208 -13.76 -10.22 11.90
CA PRO A 208 -12.31 -10.40 12.07
C PRO A 208 -11.49 -9.42 11.24
N LEU A 209 -11.97 -9.03 10.06
CA LEU A 209 -11.33 -7.99 9.24
C LEU A 209 -11.40 -6.64 9.97
N GLU A 210 -12.58 -6.21 10.39
CA GLU A 210 -12.78 -4.93 11.10
C GLU A 210 -11.91 -4.82 12.35
N ARG A 211 -11.84 -5.88 13.17
CA ARG A 211 -10.94 -5.92 14.33
C ARG A 211 -9.48 -5.82 13.93
N ALA A 212 -9.05 -6.55 12.89
CA ALA A 212 -7.68 -6.50 12.39
C ALA A 212 -7.32 -5.09 11.89
N ALA A 213 -8.22 -4.43 11.16
CA ALA A 213 -8.07 -3.03 10.76
C ALA A 213 -7.88 -2.13 11.98
N HIS A 214 -8.82 -2.18 12.93
CA HIS A 214 -8.81 -1.32 14.11
C HIS A 214 -7.51 -1.45 14.91
N VAL A 215 -7.02 -2.67 15.10
CA VAL A 215 -5.74 -2.93 15.79
C VAL A 215 -4.54 -2.45 14.97
N SER A 216 -4.61 -2.50 13.63
CA SER A 216 -3.50 -2.07 12.77
C SER A 216 -3.43 -0.57 12.49
N MET A 217 -4.52 0.17 12.68
CA MET A 217 -4.58 1.61 12.35
C MET A 217 -3.62 2.46 13.18
N VAL A 218 -3.36 2.06 14.43
CA VAL A 218 -2.43 2.78 15.34
C VAL A 218 -0.97 2.75 14.87
N GLU A 219 -0.63 1.82 13.99
CA GLU A 219 0.74 1.64 13.48
C GLU A 219 1.10 2.68 12.42
N ILE A 220 0.09 3.30 11.78
CA ILE A 220 0.32 4.43 10.87
C ILE A 220 0.62 5.66 11.73
N THR A 221 1.88 5.80 12.11
CA THR A 221 2.37 6.92 12.91
C THR A 221 2.90 8.03 12.01
N GLN A 222 2.95 9.26 12.52
CA GLN A 222 3.55 10.40 11.82
C GLN A 222 5.03 10.13 11.48
N ARG A 223 5.78 9.49 12.40
CA ARG A 223 7.18 9.09 12.17
C ARG A 223 7.31 8.10 11.02
N MET A 224 6.38 7.15 10.91
CA MET A 224 6.35 6.22 9.79
C MET A 224 6.10 6.95 8.48
N LEU A 225 5.12 7.87 8.45
CA LEU A 225 4.82 8.64 7.25
C LEU A 225 6.01 9.49 6.79
N HIS A 226 6.70 10.17 7.70
CA HIS A 226 7.92 10.93 7.38
C HIS A 226 9.01 10.05 6.76
N ARG A 227 9.21 8.82 7.28
CA ARG A 227 10.14 7.85 6.67
C ARG A 227 9.69 7.45 5.27
N MET A 228 8.39 7.28 5.04
CA MET A 228 7.85 6.94 3.73
C MET A 228 7.97 8.11 2.75
N GLU A 229 7.80 9.35 3.19
CA GLU A 229 8.06 10.55 2.37
C GLU A 229 9.52 10.63 1.92
N LEU A 230 10.46 10.41 2.85
CA LEU A 230 11.88 10.33 2.53
C LEU A 230 12.16 9.19 1.53
N HIS A 231 11.51 8.04 1.69
CA HIS A 231 11.65 6.94 0.75
C HIS A 231 11.11 7.27 -0.64
N VAL A 232 9.96 7.96 -0.75
CA VAL A 232 9.38 8.31 -2.04
C VAL A 232 10.07 9.52 -2.69
N SER A 233 10.86 10.30 -1.95
CA SER A 233 11.56 11.49 -2.45
C SER A 233 12.43 11.20 -3.69
N GLN A 234 13.04 10.01 -3.78
CA GLN A 234 13.81 9.62 -4.96
C GLN A 234 12.92 9.53 -6.22
N PHE A 235 11.69 9.07 -6.08
CA PHE A 235 10.71 8.99 -7.17
C PHE A 235 10.15 10.38 -7.49
N VAL A 236 9.89 11.21 -6.47
CA VAL A 236 9.53 12.62 -6.67
C VAL A 236 10.61 13.35 -7.48
N ASN A 237 11.88 13.18 -7.13
CA ASN A 237 13.01 13.76 -7.86
C ASN A 237 13.11 13.23 -9.30
N ALA A 238 12.89 11.94 -9.51
CA ALA A 238 12.84 11.34 -10.85
C ALA A 238 11.66 11.89 -11.68
N ALA A 239 10.51 12.15 -11.04
CA ALA A 239 9.37 12.79 -11.68
C ALA A 239 9.67 14.22 -12.13
N VAL A 240 10.37 15.03 -11.32
CA VAL A 240 10.82 16.38 -11.73
C VAL A 240 11.64 16.32 -13.02
N ARG A 241 12.52 15.30 -13.13
CA ARG A 241 13.36 15.05 -14.31
C ARG A 241 12.63 14.35 -15.47
N MET A 242 11.32 14.08 -15.35
CA MET A 242 10.52 13.37 -16.36
C MET A 242 11.04 11.97 -16.69
N GLU A 243 11.73 11.33 -15.75
CA GLU A 243 12.29 9.99 -15.93
C GLU A 243 11.18 8.92 -15.96
N GLY A 244 11.45 7.84 -16.70
CA GLY A 244 10.62 6.64 -16.61
C GLY A 244 10.75 6.01 -15.23
N MET A 245 9.66 5.49 -14.68
CA MET A 245 9.69 4.76 -13.41
C MET A 245 9.33 3.30 -13.62
N VAL A 246 9.89 2.44 -12.77
CA VAL A 246 9.68 0.99 -12.78
C VAL A 246 9.10 0.58 -11.43
N TYR A 247 8.13 -0.34 -11.47
CA TYR A 247 7.54 -0.91 -10.26
C TYR A 247 8.48 -1.91 -9.59
N GLY A 248 8.63 -1.81 -8.27
CA GLY A 248 9.32 -2.82 -7.46
C GLY A 248 10.82 -2.97 -7.73
N ALA A 249 11.46 -1.89 -8.17
CA ALA A 249 12.92 -1.78 -8.29
C ALA A 249 13.60 -1.73 -6.91
#